data_AF-A0A947E9H1-F1
#
_entry.id   AF-A0A947E9H1-F1
#
_cell.length_a   1.000
_cell.length_b   1.000
_cell.length_c   1.000
_cell.angle_alpha   90.00
_cell.angle_beta   90.00
_cell.angle_gamma   90.00
#
_symmetry.space_group_name_H-M   'P 1'
#
loop_
_entity.id
_entity.type
_entity.pdbx_description
1 polymer ?
#
loop_
_entity_poly.entity_id
_entity_poly.type
_entity_poly.pdbx_seq_one_letter_code
_entity_poly.pdbx_strand_id
1 'polypeptide(L)'
;MTMTRLHWFRGPAVAGLVFTALVLAACDKETDSSASSDESPQSVVTPAAHTHDSGETCYMCDASKREAGRLWCREHARYEDRCWICQPQLEDASRPYCEEHFLYEDECFLCDPSRASSGG
;
A
#
# COMPACT_ATOMS: atom_id res chain seq x y z
N MET A 1 -0.75 -39.11 -22.65
CA MET A 1 -1.91 -39.95 -22.26
C MET A 1 -2.79 -39.13 -21.35
N THR A 2 -3.97 -38.83 -21.88
CA THR A 2 -5.10 -38.09 -21.32
C THR A 2 -5.69 -38.84 -20.14
N MET A 3 -5.75 -38.21 -18.97
CA MET A 3 -6.79 -38.46 -17.97
C MET A 3 -6.96 -37.19 -17.09
N THR A 4 -8.11 -36.70 -16.65
CA THR A 4 -9.53 -36.86 -16.99
C THR A 4 -10.24 -35.94 -15.97
N ARG A 5 -11.19 -35.12 -16.43
CA ARG A 5 -12.36 -34.57 -15.70
C ARG A 5 -12.23 -33.31 -14.82
N LEU A 6 -12.45 -32.17 -15.50
CA LEU A 6 -13.14 -30.97 -15.00
C LEU A 6 -14.61 -31.28 -14.65
N HIS A 7 -14.98 -31.59 -13.40
CA HIS A 7 -16.40 -31.50 -13.01
C HIS A 7 -16.58 -31.32 -11.51
N TRP A 8 -16.60 -30.10 -10.96
CA TRP A 8 -17.40 -29.81 -9.76
C TRP A 8 -18.11 -28.47 -9.92
N PHE A 9 -18.95 -28.45 -10.96
CA PHE A 9 -20.15 -27.63 -11.05
C PHE A 9 -21.06 -27.99 -9.86
N ARG A 10 -21.25 -27.08 -8.91
CA ARG A 10 -22.42 -27.11 -8.04
C ARG A 10 -22.75 -25.71 -7.52
N GLY A 11 -23.42 -24.92 -8.36
CA GLY A 11 -24.22 -23.81 -7.87
C GLY A 11 -25.41 -24.32 -7.03
N PRO A 12 -25.99 -23.44 -6.22
CA PRO A 12 -27.41 -23.20 -6.44
C PRO A 12 -27.72 -21.71 -6.57
N ALA A 13 -28.57 -21.43 -7.56
CA ALA A 13 -29.38 -20.25 -7.64
C ALA A 13 -30.14 -20.04 -6.32
N VAL A 14 -30.00 -18.87 -5.71
CA VAL A 14 -30.96 -18.38 -4.73
C VAL A 14 -31.59 -17.15 -5.34
N ALA A 15 -32.79 -17.38 -5.85
CA ALA A 15 -33.72 -16.37 -6.31
C ALA A 15 -34.16 -15.49 -5.14
N GLY A 16 -34.24 -14.18 -5.40
CA GLY A 16 -35.27 -13.29 -4.89
C GLY A 16 -35.25 -12.95 -3.40
N LEU A 17 -34.97 -11.68 -3.11
CA LEU A 17 -35.88 -10.90 -2.28
C LEU A 17 -35.70 -9.41 -2.57
N VAL A 18 -36.74 -8.86 -3.19
CA VAL A 18 -37.01 -7.43 -3.34
C VAL A 18 -37.22 -6.88 -1.92
N PHE A 19 -36.35 -5.97 -1.47
CA PHE A 19 -36.68 -5.09 -0.35
C PHE A 19 -36.88 -3.67 -0.86
N THR A 20 -38.15 -3.28 -0.74
CA THR A 20 -38.79 -2.01 -1.06
C THR A 20 -38.21 -0.84 -0.26
N ALA A 21 -38.32 0.34 -0.88
CA ALA A 21 -37.87 1.66 -0.46
C ALA A 21 -38.53 2.24 0.82
N LEU A 22 -38.08 3.46 1.16
CA LEU A 22 -38.62 4.48 2.10
C LEU A 22 -38.19 4.29 3.58
N VAL A 23 -37.66 5.27 4.36
CA VAL A 23 -38.03 6.69 4.55
C VAL A 23 -36.86 7.51 5.14
N LEU A 24 -36.98 8.82 4.93
CA LEU A 24 -36.23 10.03 5.33
C LEU A 24 -35.75 10.16 6.80
N ALA A 25 -34.56 10.77 6.91
CA ALA A 25 -34.09 11.79 7.87
C ALA A 25 -34.75 11.90 9.26
N ALA A 26 -33.96 11.57 10.29
CA ALA A 26 -34.01 12.20 11.61
C ALA A 26 -32.57 12.32 12.15
N CYS A 27 -32.08 13.55 12.25
CA CYS A 27 -30.91 13.90 13.05
C CYS A 27 -31.35 13.92 14.52
N ASP A 28 -30.75 13.09 15.37
CA ASP A 28 -30.64 13.40 16.78
C ASP A 28 -29.28 12.95 17.31
N LYS A 29 -28.73 13.81 18.17
CA LYS A 29 -27.31 13.94 18.50
C LYS A 29 -27.07 13.32 19.86
N GLU A 30 -26.76 12.04 19.88
CA GLU A 30 -26.30 11.36 21.09
C GLU A 30 -24.76 11.37 21.10
N THR A 31 -24.21 12.41 21.75
CA THR A 31 -22.82 12.47 22.18
C THR A 31 -22.61 11.38 23.24
N ASP A 32 -21.81 10.36 22.91
CA ASP A 32 -21.11 9.59 23.94
C ASP A 32 -19.64 9.47 23.57
N SER A 33 -18.83 10.07 24.44
CA SER A 33 -17.40 10.20 24.35
C SER A 33 -16.74 8.84 24.52
N SER A 34 -16.39 8.19 23.42
CA SER A 34 -15.28 7.25 23.42
C SER A 34 -14.03 8.01 23.07
N ALA A 35 -13.42 8.61 24.10
CA ALA A 35 -12.00 8.92 24.08
C ALA A 35 -11.23 7.59 24.06
N SER A 36 -11.16 6.97 22.88
CA SER A 36 -10.07 6.04 22.60
C SER A 36 -8.88 6.90 22.32
N SER A 37 -7.96 6.93 23.29
CA SER A 37 -6.62 7.43 23.13
C SER A 37 -6.07 6.96 21.79
N ASP A 38 -5.76 7.97 20.98
CA ASP A 38 -4.80 7.91 19.91
C ASP A 38 -3.50 7.32 20.48
N GLU A 39 -3.35 6.02 20.32
CA GLU A 39 -2.05 5.38 20.27
C GLU A 39 -2.14 4.41 19.09
N SER A 40 -2.07 4.99 17.89
CA SER A 40 -1.71 4.21 16.73
C SER A 40 -0.35 3.59 17.05
N PRO A 41 -0.20 2.25 17.04
CA PRO A 41 1.13 1.67 17.06
C PRO A 41 1.80 2.24 15.82
N GLN A 42 2.82 3.06 16.04
CA GLN A 42 3.83 3.25 15.01
C GLN A 42 4.46 1.87 14.89
N SER A 43 3.88 1.04 14.03
CA SER A 43 4.52 -0.15 13.49
C SER A 43 5.76 0.39 12.79
N VAL A 44 6.82 0.50 13.58
CA VAL A 44 8.17 0.82 13.16
C VAL A 44 8.58 -0.32 12.24
N VAL A 45 8.23 -0.18 10.97
CA VAL A 45 8.93 -0.87 9.91
C VAL A 45 10.35 -0.35 10.03
N THR A 46 11.24 -1.17 10.56
CA THR A 46 12.66 -0.83 10.63
C THR A 46 13.15 -0.75 9.18
N PRO A 47 13.42 0.44 8.63
CA PRO A 47 14.04 0.52 7.32
C PRO A 47 15.42 -0.15 7.39
N ALA A 48 15.95 -0.58 6.23
CA ALA A 48 17.34 -1.03 6.15
C ALA A 48 18.25 -0.02 6.87
N ALA A 49 19.14 -0.49 7.74
CA ALA A 49 19.96 0.38 8.57
C ALA A 49 20.88 1.24 7.70
N HIS A 50 20.52 2.51 7.50
CA HIS A 50 21.31 3.52 6.82
C HIS A 50 21.39 4.78 7.70
N THR A 51 22.38 5.64 7.43
CA THR A 51 22.60 6.86 8.21
C THR A 51 22.39 8.07 7.31
N HIS A 52 21.78 9.12 7.85
CA HIS A 52 21.71 10.42 7.19
C HIS A 52 22.67 11.39 7.86
N ASP A 53 23.23 12.30 7.07
CA ASP A 53 23.94 13.44 7.63
C ASP A 53 22.95 14.41 8.30
N SER A 54 23.47 15.34 9.12
CA SER A 54 22.65 16.12 10.06
C SER A 54 21.58 16.97 9.35
N GLY A 55 20.33 16.50 9.37
CA GLY A 55 19.17 17.19 8.79
C GLY A 55 18.70 16.65 7.44
N GLU A 56 19.41 15.70 6.86
CA GLU A 56 18.96 15.03 5.64
C GLU A 56 18.02 13.86 5.98
N THR A 57 17.00 13.66 5.15
CA THR A 57 16.06 12.53 5.26
C THR A 57 15.68 12.08 3.86
N CYS A 58 15.39 10.78 3.69
CA CYS A 58 14.86 10.22 2.46
C CYS A 58 13.31 10.10 2.51
N TYR A 59 12.66 9.78 1.39
CA TYR A 59 11.20 9.60 1.33
C TYR A 59 10.68 8.43 2.17
N MET A 60 11.55 7.49 2.57
CA MET A 60 11.16 6.45 3.52
C MET A 60 10.97 7.03 4.92
N CYS A 61 11.96 7.80 5.38
CA CYS A 61 12.02 8.39 6.71
C CYS A 61 11.10 9.61 6.86
N ASP A 62 10.90 10.37 5.79
CA ASP A 62 10.06 11.57 5.77
C ASP A 62 8.94 11.46 4.74
N ALA A 63 7.70 11.37 5.23
CA ALA A 63 6.52 11.28 4.39
C ALA A 63 6.33 12.52 3.50
N SER A 64 6.85 13.69 3.90
CA SER A 64 6.76 14.95 3.15
C SER A 64 7.58 14.92 1.86
N LYS A 65 8.54 13.98 1.75
CA LYS A 65 9.39 13.78 0.57
C LYS A 65 8.85 12.71 -0.38
N ARG A 66 7.70 12.11 -0.07
CA ARG A 66 7.04 11.14 -0.95
C ARG A 66 6.33 11.84 -2.09
N GLU A 67 6.21 11.12 -3.19
CA GLU A 67 5.50 11.59 -4.38
C GLU A 67 4.00 11.79 -4.07
N ALA A 68 3.48 12.99 -4.38
CA ALA A 68 2.11 13.34 -4.08
C ALA A 68 1.13 12.52 -4.94
N GLY A 69 0.10 11.96 -4.32
CA GLY A 69 -0.90 11.15 -5.03
C GLY A 69 -0.52 9.68 -5.25
N ARG A 70 0.73 9.29 -4.97
CA ARG A 70 1.16 7.89 -4.99
C ARG A 70 0.90 7.23 -3.63
N LEU A 71 0.28 6.05 -3.66
CA LEU A 71 -0.09 5.34 -2.44
C LEU A 71 1.12 4.70 -1.74
N TRP A 72 1.11 4.68 -0.40
CA TRP A 72 2.20 4.16 0.43
C TRP A 72 1.74 2.97 1.27
N CYS A 73 2.43 1.83 1.13
CA CYS A 73 2.26 0.67 1.99
C CYS A 73 2.97 0.91 3.33
N ARG A 74 2.18 1.10 4.40
CA ARG A 74 2.71 1.33 5.75
C ARG A 74 3.36 0.10 6.39
N GLU A 75 3.00 -1.11 5.96
CA GLU A 75 3.52 -2.37 6.52
C GLU A 75 4.91 -2.73 5.99
N HIS A 76 5.18 -2.37 4.74
CA HIS A 76 6.42 -2.74 4.05
C HIS A 76 7.32 -1.55 3.71
N ALA A 77 6.92 -0.34 4.11
CA ALA A 77 7.63 0.92 3.82
C ALA A 77 8.02 1.07 2.34
N ARG A 78 7.04 0.86 1.44
CA ARG A 78 7.20 0.95 -0.02
C ARG A 78 5.99 1.64 -0.64
N TYR A 79 6.15 2.18 -1.85
CA TYR A 79 4.99 2.56 -2.65
C TYR A 79 4.14 1.32 -3.00
N GLU A 80 2.82 1.43 -2.91
CA GLU A 80 1.92 0.28 -3.08
C GLU A 80 2.02 -0.35 -4.47
N ASP A 81 2.23 0.46 -5.50
CA ASP A 81 2.42 0.03 -6.89
C ASP A 81 3.74 -0.73 -7.11
N ARG A 82 4.57 -0.88 -6.07
CA ARG A 82 5.84 -1.62 -6.07
C ARG A 82 6.03 -2.47 -4.83
N CYS A 83 4.97 -2.65 -4.04
CA CYS A 83 5.03 -3.50 -2.86
C CYS A 83 4.81 -4.95 -3.28
N TRP A 84 5.86 -5.62 -3.75
CA TRP A 84 5.77 -7.04 -4.12
C TRP A 84 5.60 -8.00 -2.96
N ILE A 85 5.73 -7.52 -1.71
CA ILE A 85 5.37 -8.32 -0.53
C ILE A 85 3.84 -8.47 -0.44
N CYS A 86 3.09 -7.40 -0.74
CA CYS A 86 1.63 -7.45 -0.86
C CYS A 86 1.18 -8.00 -2.22
N GLN A 87 1.90 -7.69 -3.30
CA GLN A 87 1.53 -8.00 -4.68
C GLN A 87 2.71 -8.60 -5.46
N PRO A 88 3.02 -9.90 -5.28
CA PRO A 88 4.20 -10.54 -5.87
C PRO A 88 4.30 -10.40 -7.40
N GLN A 89 3.18 -10.23 -8.09
CA GLN A 89 3.13 -10.02 -9.54
C GLN A 89 3.72 -8.69 -10.02
N LEU A 90 3.97 -7.73 -9.11
CA LEU A 90 4.56 -6.42 -9.44
C LEU A 90 6.10 -6.47 -9.51
N GLU A 91 6.72 -7.57 -9.07
CA GLU A 91 8.17 -7.71 -9.10
C GLU A 91 8.68 -7.90 -10.53
N ASP A 92 9.46 -6.94 -11.02
CA ASP A 92 10.34 -7.15 -12.17
C ASP A 92 11.73 -7.60 -11.69
N ALA A 93 11.93 -8.92 -11.64
CA ALA A 93 13.19 -9.54 -11.21
C ALA A 93 14.35 -9.31 -12.19
N SER A 94 14.07 -8.79 -13.40
CA SER A 94 15.11 -8.48 -14.39
C SER A 94 15.69 -7.08 -14.22
N ARG A 95 15.00 -6.20 -13.47
CA ARG A 95 15.44 -4.84 -13.20
C ARG A 95 16.30 -4.79 -11.93
N PRO A 96 17.45 -4.10 -11.97
CA PRO A 96 18.27 -3.92 -10.78
C PRO A 96 17.51 -3.10 -9.74
N TYR A 97 17.59 -3.53 -8.48
CA TYR A 97 16.83 -2.97 -7.37
C TYR A 97 17.75 -2.54 -6.23
N CYS A 98 17.53 -1.33 -5.74
CA CYS A 98 18.23 -0.80 -4.58
C CYS A 98 17.53 -1.26 -3.30
N GLU A 99 18.19 -2.13 -2.52
CA GLU A 99 17.64 -2.65 -1.26
C GLU A 99 17.60 -1.61 -0.12
N GLU A 100 18.44 -0.57 -0.19
CA GLU A 100 18.47 0.47 0.86
C GLU A 100 17.29 1.44 0.74
N HIS A 101 16.94 1.81 -0.50
CA HIS A 101 15.94 2.83 -0.78
C HIS A 101 14.61 2.23 -1.27
N PHE A 102 14.60 0.96 -1.66
CA PHE A 102 13.40 0.28 -2.14
C PHE A 102 12.82 0.83 -3.46
N LEU A 103 13.69 1.35 -4.32
CA LEU A 103 13.40 1.72 -5.71
C LEU A 103 14.26 0.86 -6.66
N TYR A 104 13.81 0.73 -7.90
CA TYR A 104 14.63 0.25 -8.99
C TYR A 104 15.74 1.26 -9.23
N GLU A 105 16.95 0.78 -9.52
CA GLU A 105 18.12 1.65 -9.63
C GLU A 105 17.95 2.74 -10.69
N ASP A 106 17.20 2.43 -11.75
CA ASP A 106 16.91 3.37 -12.83
C ASP A 106 15.98 4.53 -12.43
N GLU A 107 15.29 4.41 -11.29
CA GLU A 107 14.36 5.39 -10.72
C GLU A 107 14.85 5.93 -9.36
N CYS A 108 15.94 5.37 -8.81
CA CYS A 108 16.44 5.72 -7.48
C CYS A 108 17.25 7.02 -7.52
N PHE A 109 16.57 8.15 -7.30
CA PHE A 109 17.21 9.47 -7.22
C PHE A 109 18.07 9.70 -5.97
N LEU A 110 18.01 8.80 -4.98
CA LEU A 110 18.88 8.83 -3.80
C LEU A 110 20.27 8.27 -4.09
N CYS A 111 20.36 7.24 -4.95
CA CYS A 111 21.64 6.70 -5.42
C CYS A 111 22.22 7.54 -6.58
N ASP A 112 21.37 8.07 -7.45
CA ASP A 112 21.78 8.90 -8.58
C ASP A 112 20.85 10.13 -8.71
N PRO A 113 21.27 11.29 -8.17
CA PRO A 113 20.44 12.50 -8.15
C PRO A 113 20.08 13.02 -9.55
N SER A 114 20.77 12.59 -10.60
CA SER A 114 20.45 12.94 -12.00
C SER A 114 19.04 12.46 -12.41
N ARG A 115 18.48 11.48 -11.69
CA ARG A 115 17.16 10.87 -11.96
C ARG A 115 15.98 11.66 -11.41
N ALA A 116 16.22 12.66 -10.56
CA ALA A 116 15.18 13.45 -9.89
C ALA A 116 14.26 14.21 -10.87
N SER A 117 14.68 14.41 -12.13
CA SER A 117 13.86 15.08 -13.16
C SER A 117 12.84 14.17 -13.85
N SER A 118 12.85 12.87 -13.55
CA SER A 118 12.03 11.85 -14.23
C SER A 118 10.98 11.20 -13.33
N GLY A 119 10.97 11.49 -12.02
CA GLY A 119 9.98 10.99 -11.06
C GLY A 119 9.05 12.12 -10.63
N GLY A 120 7.89 12.22 -11.28
CA GLY A 120 6.85 13.21 -10.97
C GLY A 120 5.46 12.65 -11.21
#